data_AF-A0A7X6GB38-F1
#
_entry.id   AF-A0A7X6GB38-F1
#
_cell.length_a   1.000
_cell.length_b   1.000
_cell.length_c   1.000
_cell.angle_alpha   90.00
_cell.angle_beta   90.00
_cell.angle_gamma   90.00
#
_symmetry.space_group_name_H-M   'P 1'
#
loop_
_entity.id
_entity.type
_entity.pdbx_description
1 polymer ?
#
loop_
_entity_poly.entity_id
_entity_poly.type
_entity_poly.pdbx_seq_one_letter_code
_entity_poly.pdbx_strand_id
1 'polypeptide(L)'
;MNKKLIICALITFISLPNLADDETTLSGAELINNNCARCHNSRPVREFSISEWRVIMPHMREKAHLTGSEVKAILEFMEIASSPAQPVEVTLAKSLTVNPRDVLTRYGCQGCHQVQGAGGTLGPSLDNVISEKGRAFFLRKVKEPQFNNSSSAMPQMPITDDELEALAEFLSSI
;
A
#
# COMPACT_ATOMS: atom_id res chain seq x y z
N MET A 1 -67.55 28.26 7.54
CA MET A 1 -66.33 28.93 8.03
C MET A 1 -65.67 28.00 9.04
N ASN A 2 -64.33 27.88 9.02
CA ASN A 2 -63.44 27.02 9.85
C ASN A 2 -62.91 25.76 9.14
N LYS A 3 -61.88 25.97 8.32
CA LYS A 3 -60.99 24.92 7.83
C LYS A 3 -60.07 24.49 8.98
N LYS A 4 -60.12 23.22 9.40
CA LYS A 4 -59.05 22.61 10.20
C LYS A 4 -58.00 22.08 9.22
N LEU A 5 -56.84 22.73 9.21
CA LEU A 5 -55.68 22.37 8.41
C LEU A 5 -54.94 21.22 9.11
N ILE A 6 -55.01 20.02 8.55
CA ILE A 6 -54.15 18.90 8.95
C ILE A 6 -52.84 19.05 8.18
N ILE A 7 -51.78 19.46 8.87
CA ILE A 7 -50.42 19.51 8.31
C ILE A 7 -49.79 18.14 8.55
N CYS A 8 -49.82 17.27 7.53
CA CYS A 8 -48.92 16.12 7.48
C CYS A 8 -47.52 16.63 7.17
N ALA A 9 -46.64 16.66 8.18
CA ALA A 9 -45.22 16.87 7.97
C ALA A 9 -44.64 15.64 7.24
N LEU A 10 -44.45 15.75 5.93
CA LEU A 10 -43.58 14.83 5.20
C LEU A 10 -42.15 15.10 5.66
N ILE A 11 -41.62 14.23 6.51
CA ILE A 11 -40.19 14.16 6.79
C ILE A 11 -39.55 13.55 5.54
N THR A 12 -39.07 14.41 4.65
CA THR A 12 -38.14 13.99 3.60
C THR A 12 -36.83 13.61 4.27
N PHE A 13 -36.57 12.31 4.37
CA PHE A 13 -35.23 11.79 4.65
C PHE A 13 -34.34 12.19 3.47
N ILE A 14 -33.61 13.28 3.61
CA ILE A 14 -32.47 13.59 2.75
C ILE A 14 -31.40 12.57 3.16
N SER A 15 -31.19 11.55 2.32
CA SER A 15 -30.00 10.71 2.42
C SER A 15 -28.78 11.60 2.19
N LEU A 16 -28.16 12.04 3.28
CA LEU A 16 -26.80 12.54 3.24
C LEU A 16 -25.93 11.38 2.72
N PRO A 17 -25.05 11.61 1.72
CA PRO A 17 -24.03 10.63 1.40
C PRO A 17 -23.24 10.38 2.68
N ASN A 18 -23.12 9.10 3.02
CA ASN A 18 -22.36 8.63 4.16
C ASN A 18 -20.93 9.14 3.96
N LEU A 19 -20.46 10.03 4.84
CA LEU A 19 -19.07 10.48 4.89
C LEU A 19 -18.23 9.42 5.64
N ALA A 20 -18.41 8.18 5.24
CA ALA A 20 -17.65 7.04 5.68
C ALA A 20 -17.17 6.41 4.39
N ASP A 21 -15.96 6.78 3.97
CA ASP A 21 -15.02 6.00 3.15
C ASP A 21 -13.77 6.88 2.95
N ASP A 22 -13.11 7.21 4.06
CA ASP A 22 -11.64 7.34 4.09
C ASP A 22 -11.11 6.24 5.01
N GLU A 23 -11.66 5.03 4.87
CA GLU A 23 -10.89 3.84 5.19
C GLU A 23 -9.94 3.69 4.01
N THR A 24 -8.65 3.91 4.22
CA THR A 24 -7.62 3.94 3.17
C THR A 24 -7.66 2.65 2.34
N THR A 25 -8.42 2.64 1.25
CA THR A 25 -8.50 1.49 0.35
C THR A 25 -7.17 1.39 -0.38
N LEU A 26 -6.35 0.41 0.00
CA LEU A 26 -5.06 0.15 -0.65
C LEU A 26 -5.26 0.01 -2.17
N SER A 27 -4.42 0.67 -2.95
CA SER A 27 -4.41 0.52 -4.40
C SER A 27 -4.02 -0.91 -4.81
N GLY A 28 -4.37 -1.32 -6.04
CA GLY A 28 -3.97 -2.63 -6.56
C GLY A 28 -2.45 -2.86 -6.55
N ALA A 29 -1.65 -1.81 -6.76
CA ALA A 29 -0.19 -1.88 -6.66
C ALA A 29 0.28 -2.13 -5.22
N GLU A 30 -0.28 -1.42 -4.24
CA GLU A 30 0.01 -1.63 -2.82
C GLU A 30 -0.42 -3.03 -2.37
N LEU A 31 -1.59 -3.51 -2.81
CA LEU A 31 -2.07 -4.84 -2.48
C LEU A 31 -1.15 -5.95 -3.00
N ILE A 32 -0.62 -5.80 -4.23
CA ILE A 32 0.36 -6.75 -4.79
C ILE A 32 1.66 -6.72 -3.98
N ASN A 33 2.20 -5.53 -3.71
CA ASN A 33 3.44 -5.35 -2.97
C ASN A 33 3.33 -5.92 -1.54
N ASN A 34 2.20 -5.64 -0.90
CA ASN A 34 1.98 -6.00 0.49
C ASN A 34 1.73 -7.49 0.62
N ASN A 35 0.96 -8.12 -0.28
CA ASN A 35 0.47 -9.48 -0.04
C ASN A 35 1.10 -10.57 -0.92
N CYS A 36 1.46 -10.27 -2.17
CA CYS A 36 1.91 -11.30 -3.12
C CYS A 36 3.39 -11.61 -2.98
N ALA A 37 4.22 -10.58 -2.76
CA ALA A 37 5.67 -10.71 -2.65
C ALA A 37 6.14 -11.43 -1.36
N ARG A 38 5.23 -11.69 -0.41
CA ARG A 38 5.53 -12.31 0.89
C ARG A 38 5.96 -13.77 0.79
N CYS A 39 5.30 -14.53 -0.09
CA CYS A 39 5.49 -15.97 -0.20
C CYS A 39 6.28 -16.37 -1.45
N HIS A 40 6.21 -15.56 -2.51
CA HIS A 40 6.99 -15.73 -3.73
C HIS A 40 7.33 -14.34 -4.30
N ASN A 41 8.36 -14.23 -5.14
CA ASN A 41 8.60 -12.97 -5.86
C ASN A 41 7.36 -12.56 -6.64
N SER A 42 7.01 -11.27 -6.62
CA SER A 42 5.89 -10.75 -7.41
C SER A 42 6.10 -11.11 -8.88
N ARG A 43 5.22 -11.97 -9.41
CA ARG A 43 5.27 -12.41 -10.81
C ARG A 43 5.03 -11.18 -11.70
N PRO A 44 5.76 -11.01 -12.81
CA PRO A 44 5.52 -9.90 -13.71
C PRO A 44 4.09 -9.94 -14.22
N VAL A 45 3.40 -8.79 -14.21
CA VAL A 45 1.98 -8.70 -14.57
C VAL A 45 1.71 -9.26 -15.98
N ARG A 46 2.67 -9.14 -16.90
CA ARG A 46 2.58 -9.64 -18.29
C ARG A 46 2.91 -11.13 -18.46
N GLU A 47 3.18 -11.86 -17.38
CA GLU A 47 3.43 -13.29 -17.45
C GLU A 47 2.19 -14.10 -17.84
N PHE A 48 1.01 -13.62 -17.41
CA PHE A 48 -0.28 -14.19 -17.77
C PHE A 48 -1.17 -13.11 -18.39
N SER A 49 -2.07 -13.51 -19.28
CA SER A 49 -3.14 -12.65 -19.79
C SER A 49 -4.11 -12.27 -18.66
N ILE A 50 -4.86 -11.18 -18.85
CA ILE A 50 -5.86 -10.77 -17.85
C ILE A 50 -6.92 -11.86 -17.61
N SER A 51 -7.28 -12.63 -18.63
CA SER A 51 -8.19 -13.78 -18.52
C SER A 51 -7.61 -14.89 -17.64
N GLU A 52 -6.31 -15.17 -17.75
CA GLU A 52 -5.64 -16.16 -16.91
C GLU A 52 -5.50 -15.67 -15.47
N TRP A 53 -5.16 -14.39 -15.27
CA TRP A 53 -5.13 -13.79 -13.94
C TRP A 53 -6.49 -13.84 -13.23
N ARG A 54 -7.61 -13.68 -13.96
CA ARG A 54 -8.96 -13.84 -13.40
C ARG A 54 -9.27 -15.26 -12.91
N VAL A 55 -8.52 -16.27 -13.38
CA VAL A 55 -8.60 -17.65 -12.88
C VAL A 55 -7.62 -17.87 -11.72
N ILE A 56 -6.42 -17.31 -11.80
CA ILE A 56 -5.37 -17.46 -10.77
C ILE A 56 -5.73 -16.71 -9.48
N MET A 57 -6.23 -15.48 -9.59
CA MET A 57 -6.47 -14.60 -8.44
C MET A 57 -7.48 -15.15 -7.42
N PRO A 58 -8.58 -15.82 -7.79
CA PRO A 58 -9.44 -16.54 -6.84
C PRO A 58 -8.70 -17.56 -5.98
N HIS A 59 -7.71 -18.28 -6.54
CA HIS A 59 -6.88 -19.19 -5.76
C HIS A 59 -5.94 -18.43 -4.82
N MET A 60 -5.33 -17.35 -5.30
CA MET A 60 -4.41 -16.52 -4.51
C MET A 60 -5.14 -15.75 -3.41
N ARG A 61 -6.40 -15.39 -3.63
CA ARG A 61 -7.27 -14.76 -2.63
C ARG A 61 -7.31 -15.55 -1.33
N GLU A 62 -7.59 -16.85 -1.43
CA GLU A 62 -7.66 -17.73 -0.25
C GLU A 62 -6.30 -17.89 0.42
N LYS A 63 -5.22 -17.94 -0.36
CA LYS A 63 -3.85 -18.11 0.15
C LYS A 63 -3.28 -16.85 0.80
N ALA A 64 -3.63 -15.68 0.28
CA ALA A 64 -3.17 -14.38 0.76
C ALA A 64 -4.22 -13.68 1.65
N HIS A 65 -5.33 -14.37 1.98
CA HIS A 65 -6.43 -13.87 2.80
C HIS A 65 -7.02 -12.53 2.31
N LEU A 66 -7.17 -12.39 1.00
CA LEU A 66 -7.71 -11.19 0.38
C LEU A 66 -9.25 -11.18 0.38
N THR A 67 -9.82 -10.00 0.54
CA THR A 67 -11.24 -9.73 0.33
C THR A 67 -11.58 -9.70 -1.17
N GLY A 68 -12.88 -9.75 -1.49
CA GLY A 68 -13.32 -9.65 -2.88
C GLY A 68 -13.02 -8.29 -3.53
N SER A 69 -13.11 -7.21 -2.76
CA SER A 69 -12.78 -5.85 -3.20
C SER A 69 -11.28 -5.69 -3.48
N GLU A 70 -10.41 -6.25 -2.65
CA GLU A 70 -8.96 -6.23 -2.87
C GLU A 70 -8.58 -7.00 -4.15
N VAL A 71 -9.17 -8.18 -4.38
CA VAL A 71 -8.95 -8.93 -5.63
C VAL A 71 -9.40 -8.13 -6.85
N LYS A 72 -10.52 -7.41 -6.76
CA LYS A 72 -10.99 -6.53 -7.84
C LYS A 72 -9.99 -5.41 -8.11
N ALA A 73 -9.50 -4.72 -7.08
CA ALA A 73 -8.51 -3.67 -7.21
C ALA A 73 -7.19 -4.17 -7.83
N ILE A 74 -6.75 -5.38 -7.46
CA ILE A 74 -5.57 -6.03 -8.06
C ILE A 74 -5.80 -6.31 -9.55
N LEU A 75 -6.95 -6.87 -9.93
CA LEU A 75 -7.25 -7.19 -11.33
C LEU A 75 -7.37 -5.92 -12.20
N GLU A 76 -7.98 -4.86 -11.69
CA GLU A 76 -8.05 -3.56 -12.37
C GLU A 76 -6.67 -2.96 -12.60
N PHE A 77 -5.80 -3.02 -11.58
CA PHE A 77 -4.41 -2.59 -11.72
C PHE A 77 -3.66 -3.45 -12.75
N MET A 78 -3.82 -4.77 -12.72
CA MET A 78 -3.18 -5.68 -13.67
C MET A 78 -3.64 -5.43 -15.11
N GLU A 79 -4.91 -5.10 -15.33
CA GLU A 79 -5.45 -4.76 -16.66
C GLU A 79 -4.81 -3.48 -17.22
N ILE A 80 -4.69 -2.45 -16.39
CA ILE A 80 -4.00 -1.21 -16.74
C ILE A 80 -2.51 -1.48 -17.02
N ALA A 81 -1.83 -2.24 -16.14
CA ALA A 81 -0.40 -2.53 -16.24
C ALA A 81 -0.05 -3.55 -17.35
N SER A 82 -1.02 -4.34 -17.82
CA SER A 82 -0.85 -5.28 -18.95
C SER A 82 -1.01 -4.62 -20.30
N SER A 83 -1.66 -3.45 -20.35
CA SER A 83 -1.82 -2.69 -21.58
C SER A 83 -0.43 -2.26 -22.09
N PRO A 84 -0.16 -2.35 -23.41
CA PRO A 84 1.13 -1.95 -23.95
C PRO A 84 1.40 -0.50 -23.56
N ALA A 85 2.45 -0.29 -22.76
CA ALA A 85 2.90 1.04 -22.40
C ALA A 85 3.17 1.80 -23.70
N GLN A 86 2.46 2.90 -23.93
CA GLN A 86 2.91 3.85 -24.93
C GLN A 86 4.33 4.29 -24.54
N PRO A 87 5.23 4.52 -25.50
CA PRO A 87 6.53 5.09 -25.19
C PRO A 87 6.28 6.48 -24.61
N VAL A 88 6.24 6.55 -23.28
CA VAL A 88 6.36 7.82 -22.57
C VAL A 88 7.83 8.14 -22.70
N GLU A 89 8.14 9.15 -23.52
CA GLU A 89 9.45 9.77 -23.52
C GLU A 89 9.70 10.24 -22.09
N VAL A 90 10.50 9.46 -21.34
CA VAL A 90 10.92 9.83 -20.00
C VAL A 90 11.89 10.99 -20.19
N THR A 91 11.36 12.19 -20.38
CA THR A 91 12.10 13.40 -20.09
C THR A 91 12.51 13.26 -18.64
N LEU A 92 13.82 13.15 -18.43
CA LEU A 92 14.45 13.03 -17.12
C LEU A 92 14.29 14.36 -16.37
N ALA A 93 13.04 14.76 -16.12
CA ALA A 93 12.73 15.74 -15.13
C ALA A 93 13.06 15.05 -13.81
N LYS A 94 14.27 15.36 -13.33
CA LYS A 94 14.67 15.13 -11.94
C LYS A 94 13.60 15.78 -11.07
N SER A 95 12.57 15.03 -10.71
CA SER A 95 11.72 15.39 -9.59
C SER A 95 12.63 15.32 -8.38
N LEU A 96 13.01 16.48 -7.87
CA LEU A 96 13.95 16.64 -6.75
C LEU A 96 13.34 16.16 -5.41
N THR A 97 12.08 15.73 -5.41
CA THR A 97 11.38 15.30 -4.21
C THR A 97 11.24 13.78 -4.22
N VAL A 98 11.98 13.11 -3.35
CA VAL A 98 11.79 11.70 -3.08
C VAL A 98 10.45 11.52 -2.35
N ASN A 99 9.51 10.79 -2.97
CA ASN A 99 8.25 10.44 -2.33
C ASN A 99 8.46 9.20 -1.44
N PRO A 100 8.24 9.28 -0.11
CA PRO A 100 8.46 8.16 0.80
C PRO A 100 7.57 6.96 0.51
N ARG A 101 6.34 7.14 0.00
CA ARG A 101 5.49 5.99 -0.39
C ARG A 101 6.09 5.22 -1.56
N ASP A 102 6.67 5.92 -2.55
CA ASP A 102 7.34 5.25 -3.67
C ASP A 102 8.54 4.42 -3.20
N VAL A 103 9.26 4.90 -2.18
CA VAL A 103 10.37 4.16 -1.56
C VAL A 103 9.84 2.91 -0.84
N LEU A 104 8.79 3.04 -0.01
CA LEU A 104 8.15 1.90 0.67
C LEU A 104 7.69 0.82 -0.31
N THR A 105 7.06 1.22 -1.42
CA THR A 105 6.59 0.30 -2.47
C THR A 105 7.75 -0.31 -3.23
N ARG A 106 8.69 0.49 -3.73
CA ARG A 106 9.80 0.00 -4.56
C ARG A 106 10.67 -1.00 -3.83
N TYR A 107 10.91 -0.77 -2.55
CA TYR A 107 11.72 -1.62 -1.70
C TYR A 107 10.89 -2.68 -0.95
N GLY A 108 9.58 -2.75 -1.16
CA GLY A 108 8.74 -3.81 -0.60
C GLY A 108 8.70 -3.84 0.92
N CYS A 109 8.89 -2.70 1.60
CA CYS A 109 8.98 -2.64 3.07
C CYS A 109 7.74 -3.25 3.74
N GLN A 110 6.56 -2.94 3.18
CA GLN A 110 5.26 -3.43 3.66
C GLN A 110 4.99 -4.91 3.37
N GLY A 111 5.86 -5.58 2.61
CA GLY A 111 5.82 -7.04 2.47
C GLY A 111 6.11 -7.73 3.81
N CYS A 112 7.08 -7.22 4.58
CA CYS A 112 7.45 -7.78 5.88
C CYS A 112 6.93 -6.96 7.06
N HIS A 113 6.86 -5.65 6.93
CA HIS A 113 6.50 -4.73 8.02
C HIS A 113 5.09 -4.16 7.85
N GLN A 114 4.48 -3.71 8.94
CA GLN A 114 3.29 -2.86 8.89
C GLN A 114 3.70 -1.39 8.80
N VAL A 115 2.91 -0.62 8.06
CA VAL A 115 2.95 0.85 7.97
C VAL A 115 1.50 1.34 7.94
N GLN A 116 1.15 2.23 8.86
CA GLN A 116 -0.19 2.70 9.16
C GLN A 116 -1.18 1.53 9.33
N GLY A 117 -0.78 0.49 10.05
CA GLY A 117 -1.58 -0.73 10.24
C GLY A 117 -1.68 -1.67 9.03
N ALA A 118 -1.16 -1.28 7.86
CA ALA A 118 -1.21 -2.09 6.64
C ALA A 118 0.17 -2.68 6.30
N GLY A 119 0.20 -3.97 5.96
CA GLY A 119 1.44 -4.66 5.59
C GLY A 119 1.63 -5.98 6.33
N GLY A 120 2.88 -6.45 6.35
CA GLY A 120 3.24 -7.77 6.87
C GLY A 120 3.58 -7.76 8.36
N THR A 121 3.52 -8.92 8.99
CA THR A 121 3.86 -9.09 10.43
C THR A 121 5.15 -9.89 10.65
N LEU A 122 5.91 -10.16 9.57
CA LEU A 122 7.18 -10.89 9.65
C LEU A 122 8.27 -10.03 10.31
N GLY A 123 8.27 -8.73 10.02
CA GLY A 123 9.05 -7.71 10.71
C GLY A 123 8.18 -6.95 11.72
N PRO A 124 8.81 -6.27 12.71
CA PRO A 124 8.08 -5.39 13.63
C PRO A 124 7.42 -4.23 12.86
N SER A 125 6.30 -3.69 13.36
CA SER A 125 5.68 -2.52 12.73
C SER A 125 6.67 -1.35 12.61
N LEU A 126 6.56 -0.59 11.53
CA LEU A 126 7.28 0.67 11.34
C LEU A 126 6.49 1.87 11.89
N ASP A 127 5.26 1.65 12.34
CA ASP A 127 4.46 2.67 13.02
C ASP A 127 5.18 3.12 14.28
N ASN A 128 5.30 4.43 14.50
CA ASN A 128 5.99 5.01 15.65
C ASN A 128 7.47 4.58 15.81
N VAL A 129 8.10 3.94 14.81
CA VAL A 129 9.46 3.39 14.96
C VAL A 129 10.49 4.47 15.31
N ILE A 130 10.28 5.68 14.80
CA ILE A 130 11.17 6.82 15.05
C ILE A 130 11.02 7.32 16.50
N SER A 131 9.79 7.41 17.02
CA SER A 131 9.55 7.86 18.39
C SER A 131 9.98 6.80 19.42
N GLU A 132 9.83 5.51 19.09
CA GLU A 132 10.17 4.40 19.99
C GLU A 132 11.66 4.04 20.01
N LYS A 133 12.32 4.03 18.84
CA LYS A 133 13.71 3.57 18.70
C LYS A 133 14.69 4.70 18.43
N GLY A 134 14.19 5.85 17.98
CA GLY A 134 15.00 6.98 17.58
C GLY A 134 15.44 6.90 16.12
N ARG A 135 15.55 8.09 15.50
CA ARG A 135 15.96 8.26 14.11
C ARG A 135 17.29 7.58 13.77
N ALA A 136 18.32 7.76 14.61
CA ALA A 136 19.64 7.19 14.39
C ALA A 136 19.62 5.65 14.37
N PHE A 137 18.78 5.03 15.22
CA PHE A 137 18.58 3.58 15.21
C PHE A 137 17.95 3.14 13.90
N PHE A 138 16.87 3.81 13.47
CA PHE A 138 16.19 3.49 12.21
C PHE A 138 17.14 3.56 11.01
N LEU A 139 17.88 4.67 10.87
CA LEU A 139 18.85 4.83 9.77
C LEU A 139 19.89 3.71 9.75
N ARG A 140 20.48 3.40 10.92
CA ARG A 140 21.46 2.32 11.02
C ARG A 140 20.82 0.97 10.75
N LYS A 141 19.59 0.72 11.22
CA LYS A 141 18.91 -0.56 11.00
C LYS A 141 18.65 -0.83 9.52
N VAL A 142 18.27 0.19 8.74
CA VAL A 142 18.06 0.02 7.30
C VAL A 142 19.39 -0.12 6.55
N LYS A 143 20.42 0.64 6.92
CA LYS A 143 21.75 0.56 6.29
C LYS A 143 22.54 -0.69 6.68
N GLU A 144 22.34 -1.20 7.88
CA GLU A 144 23.08 -2.32 8.46
C GLU A 144 22.11 -3.28 9.19
N PRO A 145 21.27 -4.04 8.48
CA PRO A 145 20.20 -4.84 9.08
C PRO A 145 20.64 -5.84 10.15
N GLN A 146 21.92 -6.22 10.17
CA GLN A 146 22.47 -7.17 11.13
C GLN A 146 23.12 -6.52 12.37
N PHE A 147 23.21 -5.18 12.45
CA PHE A 147 24.06 -4.50 13.45
C PHE A 147 23.70 -4.81 14.92
N ASN A 148 22.41 -5.04 15.20
CA ASN A 148 21.91 -5.33 16.54
C ASN A 148 21.39 -6.77 16.70
N ASN A 149 21.40 -7.55 15.62
CA ASN A 149 21.01 -8.95 15.60
C ASN A 149 21.60 -9.58 14.34
N SER A 150 22.62 -10.42 14.50
CA SER A 150 23.32 -11.10 13.39
C SER A 150 22.45 -12.12 12.64
N SER A 151 21.29 -12.48 13.18
CA SER A 151 20.33 -13.41 12.59
C SER A 151 19.09 -12.70 12.05
N SER A 152 19.16 -11.39 11.82
CA SER A 152 18.04 -10.62 11.29
C SER A 152 17.66 -11.09 9.88
N ALA A 153 16.37 -11.32 9.63
CA ALA A 153 15.89 -11.68 8.29
C ALA A 153 15.79 -10.46 7.35
N MET A 154 15.91 -9.24 7.88
CA MET A 154 15.85 -8.02 7.08
C MET A 154 17.05 -7.96 6.10
N PRO A 155 16.80 -7.89 4.78
CA PRO A 155 17.85 -7.91 3.77
C PRO A 155 18.60 -6.57 3.69
N GLN A 156 19.83 -6.61 3.16
CA GLN A 156 20.55 -5.38 2.79
C GLN A 156 19.88 -4.76 1.56
N MET A 157 19.36 -3.55 1.72
CA MET A 157 18.65 -2.85 0.65
C MET A 157 19.57 -1.85 -0.05
N PRO A 158 19.53 -1.75 -1.40
CA PRO A 158 20.26 -0.73 -2.14
C PRO A 158 19.48 0.60 -2.11
N ILE A 159 19.23 1.13 -0.91
CA ILE A 159 18.55 2.41 -0.68
C ILE A 159 19.57 3.54 -0.60
N THR A 160 19.25 4.68 -1.20
CA THR A 160 20.11 5.88 -1.14
C THR A 160 19.90 6.65 0.16
N ASP A 161 20.84 7.53 0.49
CA ASP A 161 20.74 8.37 1.69
C ASP A 161 19.52 9.29 1.63
N ASP A 162 19.25 9.92 0.48
CA ASP A 162 18.10 10.81 0.29
C ASP A 162 16.76 10.06 0.48
N GLU A 163 16.66 8.82 -0.02
CA GLU A 163 15.46 7.98 0.15
C GLU A 163 15.27 7.53 1.59
N LEU A 164 16.35 7.16 2.25
CA LEU A 164 16.29 6.76 3.64
C LEU A 164 15.90 7.92 4.54
N GLU A 165 16.38 9.14 4.24
CA GLU A 165 15.99 10.33 4.98
C GLU A 165 14.53 10.73 4.74
N ALA A 166 14.04 10.61 3.49
CA ALA A 166 12.62 10.81 3.20
C ALA A 166 11.73 9.81 3.96
N LEU A 167 12.15 8.54 4.09
CA LEU A 167 11.45 7.55 4.91
C LEU A 167 11.49 7.91 6.39
N ALA A 168 12.65 8.28 6.93
CA ALA A 168 12.77 8.63 8.34
C ALA A 168 11.87 9.82 8.70
N GLU A 169 11.77 10.82 7.83
CA GLU A 169 10.87 11.96 7.99
C GLU A 169 9.41 11.52 7.98
N PHE A 170 8.99 10.73 6.99
CA PHE A 170 7.63 10.20 6.92
C PHE A 170 7.26 9.38 8.15
N LEU A 171 8.12 8.43 8.56
CA LEU A 171 7.91 7.57 9.73
C LEU A 171 7.96 8.31 11.06
N SER A 172 8.47 9.55 11.09
CA SER A 172 8.41 10.41 12.28
C SER A 172 7.03 11.02 12.50
N SER A 173 6.21 11.04 11.45
CA SER A 173 4.87 11.64 11.45
C SER A 173 3.72 10.64 11.63
N ILE A 174 4.02 9.34 11.76
CA ILE A 174 3.02 8.25 11.83
C ILE A 174 3.26 7.28 12.99
#